data_AF-A0A3N5GX94-F1
#
_entry.id   AF-A0A3N5GX94-F1
#
_cell.length_a   1.000
_cell.length_b   1.000
_cell.length_c   1.000
_cell.angle_alpha   90.00
_cell.angle_beta   90.00
_cell.angle_gamma   90.00
#
_symmetry.space_group_name_H-M   'P 1'
#
loop_
_entity.id
_entity.type
_entity.pdbx_description
1 polymer ?
#
loop_
_entity_poly.entity_id
_entity_poly.type
_entity_poly.pdbx_seq_one_letter_code
_entity_poly.pdbx_strand_id
1 'polypeptide(L)'
;MNRTLRPIAAVALASVLSAPVAAQWLNYPTPGIPRLPDGKPDLSAPVPRQADGKPDLSGIWRGAGPLYRFNIAQDLQTADIQPWAEELFLQRVRDSRKDSPLAKCLPVSVPFHNFFNLTRVVQTPALMVMLYESPNSPHRTVFTDGRDLPKDPNPAWLGYSIGRWESDTLVVTTAGFNDRGWLDSAGHPQTESLRIT
;
A
#
# COMPACT_ATOMS: atom_id res chain seq x y z
N MET A 1 -26.95 -50.85 -23.74
CA MET A 1 -25.70 -50.09 -23.94
C MET A 1 -26.05 -48.60 -24.13
N ASN A 2 -26.41 -47.86 -23.06
CA ASN A 2 -26.75 -46.42 -23.17
C ASN A 2 -26.93 -45.67 -21.82
N ARG A 3 -26.80 -46.34 -20.66
CA ARG A 3 -27.00 -45.69 -19.35
C ARG A 3 -25.76 -44.98 -18.80
N THR A 4 -24.56 -45.36 -19.24
CA THR A 4 -23.28 -44.78 -18.79
C THR A 4 -22.81 -43.56 -19.57
N LEU A 5 -23.32 -43.33 -20.79
CA LEU A 5 -22.99 -42.15 -21.63
C LEU A 5 -23.66 -40.84 -21.14
N ARG A 6 -24.85 -40.95 -20.53
CA ARG A 6 -25.62 -39.79 -20.02
C ARG A 6 -24.91 -39.00 -18.90
N PRO A 7 -24.36 -39.61 -17.84
CA PRO A 7 -23.68 -38.86 -16.79
C PRO A 7 -22.36 -38.23 -17.28
N ILE A 8 -21.64 -38.89 -18.19
CA ILE A 8 -20.39 -38.37 -18.76
C ILE A 8 -20.65 -37.13 -19.63
N ALA A 9 -21.70 -37.16 -20.46
CA ALA A 9 -22.11 -36.01 -21.25
C ALA A 9 -22.57 -34.82 -20.38
N ALA A 10 -23.26 -35.09 -19.27
CA ALA A 10 -23.71 -34.04 -18.34
C ALA A 10 -22.54 -33.38 -17.58
N VAL A 11 -21.53 -34.16 -17.16
CA VAL A 11 -20.32 -33.62 -16.52
C VAL A 11 -19.50 -32.80 -17.52
N ALA A 12 -19.31 -33.28 -18.75
CA ALA A 12 -18.60 -32.53 -19.78
C ALA A 12 -19.30 -31.20 -20.13
N LEU A 13 -20.63 -31.17 -20.17
CA LEU A 13 -21.41 -29.95 -20.43
C LEU A 13 -21.32 -28.94 -19.28
N ALA A 14 -21.30 -29.41 -18.02
CA ALA A 14 -21.10 -28.56 -16.84
C ALA A 14 -19.68 -27.96 -16.77
N SER A 15 -18.67 -28.68 -17.26
CA SER A 15 -17.28 -28.21 -17.39
C SER A 15 -17.12 -27.15 -18.49
N VAL A 16 -17.92 -27.21 -19.56
CA VAL A 16 -17.90 -26.24 -20.66
C VAL A 16 -18.67 -24.97 -20.30
N LEU A 17 -19.72 -25.07 -19.48
CA LEU A 17 -20.48 -23.93 -18.95
C LEU A 17 -19.74 -23.16 -17.84
N SER A 18 -18.63 -23.70 -17.33
CA SER A 18 -17.79 -23.06 -16.30
C SER A 18 -16.59 -22.31 -16.90
N ALA A 19 -16.67 -21.84 -18.14
CA ALA A 19 -15.69 -20.93 -18.71
C ALA A 19 -15.84 -19.52 -18.10
N PRO A 20 -14.95 -19.05 -17.20
CA PRO A 20 -15.04 -17.73 -16.61
C PRO A 20 -14.27 -16.75 -17.51
N VAL A 21 -14.62 -16.63 -18.78
CA VAL A 21 -13.72 -15.96 -19.75
C VAL A 21 -14.03 -14.48 -19.94
N ALA A 22 -15.20 -14.00 -19.50
CA ALA A 22 -15.59 -12.58 -19.68
C ALA A 22 -15.47 -11.70 -18.42
N ALA A 23 -15.02 -12.23 -17.28
CA ALA A 23 -15.13 -11.54 -15.99
C ALA A 23 -13.85 -10.79 -15.53
N GLN A 24 -12.78 -10.77 -16.33
CA GLN A 24 -11.55 -10.09 -15.95
C GLN A 24 -11.26 -8.92 -16.90
N TRP A 25 -11.15 -7.71 -16.36
CA TRP A 25 -10.79 -6.48 -17.07
C TRP A 25 -9.31 -6.43 -17.47
N LEU A 26 -8.71 -7.56 -17.85
CA LEU A 26 -7.29 -7.66 -18.21
C LEU A 26 -6.92 -6.75 -19.38
N ASN A 27 -7.85 -6.60 -20.34
CA ASN A 27 -7.65 -5.79 -21.55
C ASN A 27 -8.53 -4.53 -21.56
N TYR A 28 -9.20 -4.18 -20.44
CA TYR A 28 -10.05 -2.99 -20.40
C TYR A 28 -9.16 -1.75 -20.24
N PRO A 29 -9.10 -0.83 -21.23
CA PRO A 29 -8.26 0.35 -21.12
C PRO A 29 -8.86 1.32 -20.11
N THR A 30 -8.06 1.74 -19.12
CA THR A 30 -8.45 2.82 -18.21
C THR A 30 -8.64 4.11 -19.02
N PRO A 31 -9.82 4.78 -18.93
CA PRO A 31 -10.06 6.05 -19.58
C PRO A 31 -9.05 7.13 -19.15
N GLY A 32 -8.72 8.04 -20.07
CA GLY A 32 -7.85 9.21 -19.77
C GLY A 32 -6.34 8.93 -19.82
N ILE A 33 -5.91 7.67 -19.92
CA ILE A 33 -4.48 7.33 -20.08
C ILE A 33 -4.03 7.59 -21.53
N PRO A 34 -3.06 8.50 -21.77
CA PRO A 34 -2.48 8.72 -23.11
C PRO A 34 -1.84 7.44 -23.65
N ARG A 35 -2.02 7.16 -24.95
CA ARG A 35 -1.56 5.92 -25.59
C ARG A 35 -0.93 6.19 -26.95
N LEU A 36 0.06 5.36 -27.29
CA LEU A 36 0.69 5.30 -28.60
C LEU A 36 -0.27 4.68 -29.65
N PRO A 37 0.03 4.79 -30.96
CA PRO A 37 -0.79 4.16 -32.01
C PRO A 37 -0.93 2.63 -31.88
N ASP A 38 0.00 1.95 -31.20
CA ASP A 38 -0.07 0.52 -30.90
C ASP A 38 -0.97 0.18 -29.69
N GLY A 39 -1.61 1.18 -29.09
CA GLY A 39 -2.52 1.06 -27.96
C GLY A 39 -1.85 0.95 -26.60
N LYS A 40 -0.52 0.95 -26.49
CA LYS A 40 0.18 0.90 -25.19
C LYS A 40 0.19 2.28 -24.51
N PRO A 41 0.24 2.34 -23.16
CA PRO A 41 0.42 3.60 -22.45
C PRO A 41 1.67 4.34 -22.92
N ASP A 42 1.53 5.63 -23.21
CA ASP A 42 2.66 6.49 -23.54
C ASP A 42 3.33 6.98 -22.26
N LEU A 43 4.50 6.42 -21.94
CA LEU A 43 5.26 6.78 -20.74
C LEU A 43 6.02 8.11 -20.86
N SER A 44 6.01 8.74 -22.05
CA SER A 44 6.60 10.06 -22.30
C SER A 44 5.56 11.19 -22.27
N ALA A 45 4.29 10.85 -22.13
CA ALA A 45 3.21 11.82 -22.05
C ALA A 45 3.38 12.77 -20.84
N PRO A 46 2.88 14.02 -20.93
CA PRO A 46 2.89 14.93 -19.79
C PRO A 46 2.22 14.32 -18.56
N VAL A 47 2.73 14.68 -17.38
CA VAL A 47 2.14 14.26 -16.09
C VAL A 47 0.67 14.68 -16.04
N PRO A 48 -0.27 13.76 -15.79
CA PRO A 48 -1.67 14.11 -15.57
C PRO A 48 -1.82 15.07 -14.40
N ARG A 49 -2.69 16.07 -14.55
CA ARG A 49 -2.93 17.10 -13.54
C ARG A 49 -4.41 17.20 -13.19
N GLN A 50 -4.70 17.49 -11.94
CA GLN A 50 -6.05 17.84 -11.48
C GLN A 50 -6.45 19.25 -11.95
N ALA A 51 -7.71 19.61 -11.71
CA ALA A 51 -8.26 20.92 -12.08
C ALA A 51 -7.55 22.11 -11.41
N ASP A 52 -6.89 21.89 -10.28
CA ASP A 52 -6.08 22.88 -9.56
C ASP A 52 -4.61 22.95 -10.05
N GLY A 53 -4.27 22.18 -11.09
CA GLY A 53 -2.94 22.11 -11.67
C GLY A 53 -1.95 21.22 -10.91
N LYS A 54 -2.33 20.61 -9.78
CA LYS A 54 -1.47 19.66 -9.06
C LYS A 54 -1.36 18.32 -9.78
N PRO A 55 -0.24 17.59 -9.66
CA PRO A 55 -0.14 16.23 -10.17
C PRO A 55 -1.30 15.35 -9.69
N ASP A 56 -1.90 14.61 -10.61
CA ASP A 56 -2.87 13.57 -10.29
C ASP A 56 -2.14 12.26 -9.98
N LEU A 57 -2.15 11.88 -8.71
CA LEU A 57 -1.56 10.67 -8.17
C LEU A 57 -2.56 9.51 -8.16
N SER A 58 -3.78 9.68 -8.65
CA SER A 58 -4.79 8.62 -8.69
C SER A 58 -4.34 7.45 -9.56
N GLY A 59 -4.51 6.23 -9.08
CA GLY A 59 -4.09 5.04 -9.82
C GLY A 59 -3.64 3.90 -8.93
N ILE A 60 -3.00 2.90 -9.54
CA ILE A 60 -2.41 1.76 -8.85
C ILE A 60 -0.90 1.95 -8.86
N TRP A 61 -0.32 1.99 -7.67
CA TRP A 61 1.10 2.17 -7.41
C TRP A 61 1.70 0.89 -6.85
N ARG A 62 3.01 0.74 -7.03
CA ARG A 62 3.81 -0.33 -6.41
C ARG A 62 4.99 0.32 -5.68
N GLY A 63 5.29 -0.19 -4.49
CA GLY A 63 6.45 0.26 -3.71
C GLY A 63 7.79 0.12 -4.44
N ALA A 64 8.81 0.84 -3.95
CA ALA A 64 10.12 1.08 -4.56
C ALA A 64 11.08 -0.15 -4.65
N GLY A 65 10.58 -1.33 -5.02
CA GLY A 65 11.38 -2.51 -5.27
C GLY A 65 11.61 -3.43 -4.06
N PRO A 66 12.33 -4.54 -4.24
CA PRO A 66 12.44 -5.61 -3.23
C PRO A 66 13.23 -5.19 -1.98
N LEU A 67 14.12 -4.20 -2.10
CA LEU A 67 15.01 -3.71 -1.05
C LEU A 67 14.21 -3.18 0.16
N TYR A 68 13.48 -2.08 -0.03
CA TYR A 68 12.69 -1.43 1.03
C TYR A 68 11.42 -2.20 1.42
N ARG A 69 11.01 -3.18 0.61
CA ARG A 69 9.89 -4.07 0.97
C ARG A 69 10.21 -4.91 2.20
N PHE A 70 11.48 -5.31 2.35
CA PHE A 70 11.90 -6.13 3.48
C PHE A 70 12.44 -5.28 4.63
N ASN A 71 13.42 -4.42 4.34
CA ASN A 71 14.15 -3.65 5.33
C ASN A 71 14.19 -2.17 4.92
N ILE A 72 13.48 -1.31 5.65
CA ILE A 72 13.46 0.13 5.37
C ILE A 72 14.71 0.85 5.89
N ALA A 73 15.45 0.20 6.79
CA ALA A 73 16.65 0.72 7.43
C ALA A 73 17.94 0.33 6.68
N GLN A 74 17.85 -0.18 5.44
CA GLN A 74 19.02 -0.71 4.74
C GLN A 74 20.12 0.33 4.51
N ASP A 75 19.75 1.61 4.36
CA ASP A 75 20.66 2.72 4.07
C ASP A 75 20.99 3.53 5.32
N LEU A 76 20.45 3.13 6.48
CA LEU A 76 20.78 3.74 7.77
C LEU A 76 22.10 3.20 8.28
N GLN A 77 22.88 4.09 8.89
CA GLN A 77 24.06 3.69 9.64
C GLN A 77 23.64 3.23 11.03
N THR A 78 24.44 2.37 11.68
CA THR A 78 24.17 1.93 13.06
C THR A 78 24.00 3.12 14.01
N ALA A 79 24.75 4.21 13.79
CA ALA A 79 24.65 5.44 14.58
C ALA A 79 23.30 6.16 14.45
N ASP A 80 22.54 5.92 13.37
CA ASP A 80 21.20 6.48 13.16
C ASP A 80 20.13 5.70 13.93
N ILE A 81 20.46 4.50 14.43
CA ILE A 81 19.53 3.59 15.10
C ILE A 81 19.76 3.67 16.61
N GLN A 82 18.67 3.87 17.36
CA GLN A 82 18.72 3.85 18.81
C GLN A 82 19.12 2.45 19.32
N PRO A 83 20.01 2.31 20.31
CA PRO A 83 20.49 1.00 20.76
C PRO A 83 19.39 0.03 21.18
N TRP A 84 18.36 0.54 21.87
CA TRP A 84 17.20 -0.27 22.27
C TRP A 84 16.41 -0.81 21.06
N ALA A 85 16.35 -0.04 19.98
CA ALA A 85 15.61 -0.41 18.78
C ALA A 85 16.35 -1.50 18.00
N GLU A 86 17.68 -1.39 17.93
CA GLU A 86 18.54 -2.43 17.36
C GLU A 86 18.47 -3.72 18.19
N GLU A 87 18.55 -3.63 19.52
CA GLU A 87 18.44 -4.80 20.39
C GLU A 87 17.10 -5.54 20.22
N LEU A 88 15.99 -4.78 20.22
CA LEU A 88 14.65 -5.33 20.00
C LEU A 88 14.50 -5.93 18.59
N PHE A 89 15.03 -5.26 17.57
CA PHE A 89 15.06 -5.80 16.21
C PHE A 89 15.81 -7.14 16.17
N LEU A 90 17.04 -7.19 16.67
CA LEU A 90 17.86 -8.41 16.69
C LEU A 90 17.20 -9.52 17.50
N GLN A 91 16.52 -9.20 18.62
CA GLN A 91 15.72 -10.15 19.37
C GLN A 91 14.60 -10.74 18.50
N ARG A 92 13.82 -9.89 17.82
CA ARG A 92 12.74 -10.36 16.91
C ARG A 92 13.28 -11.24 15.78
N VAL A 93 14.48 -10.94 15.25
CA VAL A 93 15.14 -11.80 14.26
C VAL A 93 15.43 -13.19 14.85
N ARG A 94 16.04 -13.26 16.05
CA ARG A 94 16.33 -14.52 16.75
C ARG A 94 15.07 -15.33 17.03
N ASP A 95 13.99 -14.65 17.42
CA ASP A 95 12.67 -15.22 17.66
C ASP A 95 11.89 -15.54 16.37
N SER A 96 12.54 -15.46 15.21
CA SER A 96 11.92 -15.75 13.91
C SER A 96 10.67 -14.90 13.64
N ARG A 97 10.60 -13.70 14.21
CA ARG A 97 9.50 -12.73 14.08
C ARG A 97 8.13 -13.31 14.46
N LYS A 98 8.11 -14.32 15.35
CA LYS A 98 6.89 -15.02 15.80
C LYS A 98 5.78 -14.07 16.29
N ASP A 99 6.17 -12.90 16.78
CA ASP A 99 5.26 -11.88 17.32
C ASP A 99 4.83 -10.79 16.33
N SER A 100 5.09 -10.96 15.03
CA SER A 100 4.68 -10.02 13.99
C SER A 100 3.18 -9.70 14.06
N PRO A 101 2.77 -8.40 14.04
CA PRO A 101 1.37 -8.01 13.98
C PRO A 101 0.65 -8.66 12.79
N LEU A 102 1.34 -8.76 11.66
CA LEU A 102 0.81 -9.38 10.45
C LEU A 102 0.46 -10.86 10.65
N ALA A 103 1.29 -11.60 11.40
CA ALA A 103 1.05 -13.01 11.73
C ALA A 103 -0.13 -13.19 12.71
N LYS A 104 -0.49 -12.14 13.44
CA LYS A 104 -1.63 -12.09 14.38
C LYS A 104 -2.89 -11.49 13.75
N CYS A 105 -2.92 -11.29 12.44
CA CYS A 105 -3.99 -10.59 11.72
C CYS A 105 -4.27 -9.20 12.32
N LEU A 106 -3.23 -8.49 12.76
CA LEU A 106 -3.30 -7.09 13.19
C LEU A 106 -2.75 -6.18 12.09
N PRO A 107 -3.14 -4.89 12.04
CA PRO A 107 -2.54 -3.92 11.13
C PRO A 107 -1.03 -3.78 11.35
N VAL A 108 -0.32 -3.27 10.34
CA VAL A 108 1.07 -2.81 10.46
C VAL A 108 1.12 -1.30 10.21
N SER A 109 2.30 -0.69 10.31
CA SER A 109 2.43 0.76 10.22
C SER A 109 2.76 1.25 8.81
N VAL A 110 2.95 2.56 8.67
CA VAL A 110 3.77 3.12 7.59
C VAL A 110 5.22 3.28 8.10
N PRO A 111 6.23 3.05 7.25
CA PRO A 111 6.14 2.88 5.80
C PRO A 111 5.96 1.43 5.31
N PHE A 112 5.79 0.43 6.18
CA PHE A 112 5.55 -0.98 5.78
C PHE A 112 4.53 -1.05 4.64
N HIS A 113 3.34 -0.47 4.84
CA HIS A 113 2.28 -0.50 3.84
C HIS A 113 2.63 0.23 2.53
N ASN A 114 3.48 1.26 2.56
CA ASN A 114 3.89 2.00 1.36
C ASN A 114 4.81 1.17 0.43
N PHE A 115 5.58 0.25 1.00
CA PHE A 115 6.52 -0.59 0.25
C PHE A 115 6.02 -2.01 0.01
N PHE A 116 4.90 -2.39 0.62
CA PHE A 116 4.35 -3.73 0.55
C PHE A 116 3.20 -3.83 -0.46
N ASN A 117 3.39 -4.64 -1.51
CA ASN A 117 2.41 -4.91 -2.58
C ASN A 117 1.93 -3.66 -3.34
N LEU A 118 0.73 -3.73 -3.92
CA LEU A 118 0.09 -2.65 -4.66
C LEU A 118 -0.69 -1.72 -3.71
N THR A 119 -0.75 -0.45 -4.09
CA THR A 119 -1.58 0.55 -3.41
C THR A 119 -2.47 1.22 -4.44
N ARG A 120 -3.78 1.26 -4.22
CA ARG A 120 -4.66 2.12 -5.00
C ARG A 120 -4.77 3.48 -4.33
N VAL A 121 -4.45 4.53 -5.06
CA VAL A 121 -4.59 5.92 -4.64
C VAL A 121 -5.84 6.50 -5.27
N VAL A 122 -6.66 7.14 -4.44
CA VAL A 122 -7.80 7.95 -4.85
C VAL A 122 -7.56 9.37 -4.36
N GLN A 123 -7.44 10.32 -5.27
CA GLN A 123 -7.20 11.72 -4.94
C GLN A 123 -8.44 12.56 -5.17
N THR A 124 -8.68 13.49 -4.26
CA THR A 124 -9.70 14.54 -4.38
C THR A 124 -9.03 15.89 -4.07
N PRO A 125 -9.72 17.02 -4.26
CA PRO A 125 -9.17 18.32 -3.85
C PRO A 125 -8.86 18.42 -2.34
N ALA A 126 -9.58 17.68 -1.48
CA ALA A 126 -9.47 17.83 -0.02
C ALA A 126 -8.66 16.72 0.68
N LEU A 127 -8.50 15.57 0.03
CA LEU A 127 -7.79 14.42 0.61
C LEU A 127 -7.34 13.42 -0.46
N MET A 128 -6.34 12.62 -0.09
CA MET A 128 -5.88 11.45 -0.82
C MET A 128 -6.06 10.20 0.05
N VAL A 129 -6.72 9.17 -0.47
CA VAL A 129 -6.89 7.87 0.18
C VAL A 129 -5.98 6.84 -0.48
N MET A 130 -5.17 6.17 0.34
CA MET A 130 -4.35 5.04 -0.06
C MET A 130 -5.02 3.76 0.43
N LEU A 131 -5.39 2.86 -0.48
CA LEU A 131 -5.95 1.55 -0.23
C LEU A 131 -4.86 0.49 -0.43
N TYR A 132 -4.42 -0.15 0.64
CA TYR A 132 -3.28 -1.08 0.59
C TYR A 132 -3.73 -2.51 0.29
N GLU A 133 -3.00 -3.19 -0.60
CA GLU A 133 -3.12 -4.63 -0.82
C GLU A 133 -2.36 -5.40 0.27
N SER A 134 -2.92 -5.45 1.46
CA SER A 134 -2.33 -6.08 2.64
C SER A 134 -3.39 -6.90 3.39
N PRO A 135 -3.01 -7.93 4.17
CA PRO A 135 -3.91 -8.51 5.17
C PRO A 135 -4.61 -7.41 5.98
N ASN A 136 -5.92 -7.57 6.19
CA ASN A 136 -6.87 -6.61 6.76
C ASN A 136 -7.17 -5.35 5.92
N SER A 137 -6.58 -5.22 4.73
CA SER A 137 -6.79 -4.14 3.75
C SER A 137 -6.98 -2.75 4.37
N PRO A 138 -6.03 -2.28 5.21
CA PRO A 138 -6.19 -1.00 5.85
C PRO A 138 -6.09 0.13 4.81
N HIS A 139 -6.60 1.30 5.17
CA HIS A 139 -6.51 2.49 4.34
C HIS A 139 -5.83 3.61 5.13
N ARG A 140 -5.03 4.42 4.43
CA ARG A 140 -4.48 5.67 4.97
C ARG A 140 -5.15 6.83 4.26
N THR A 141 -5.65 7.78 5.04
CA THR A 141 -6.16 9.04 4.52
C THR A 141 -5.15 10.15 4.82
N VAL A 142 -4.73 10.85 3.77
CA VAL A 142 -3.90 12.04 3.83
C VAL A 142 -4.79 13.25 3.56
N PHE A 143 -5.02 14.08 4.57
CA PHE A 143 -5.81 15.30 4.41
C PHE A 143 -4.96 16.40 3.77
N THR A 144 -5.46 17.02 2.70
CA THR A 144 -4.79 18.10 1.96
C THR A 144 -5.55 19.42 2.05
N ASP A 145 -6.51 19.51 2.97
CA ASP A 145 -7.40 20.66 3.18
C ASP A 145 -6.82 21.74 4.11
N GLY A 146 -5.53 21.65 4.43
CA GLY A 146 -4.82 22.64 5.25
C GLY A 146 -4.98 22.47 6.76
N ARG A 147 -5.62 21.38 7.24
CA ARG A 147 -5.69 21.09 8.67
C ARG A 147 -4.31 20.71 9.24
N ASP A 148 -4.13 20.98 10.53
CA ASP A 148 -2.98 20.51 11.30
C ASP A 148 -3.16 19.06 11.79
N LEU A 149 -2.06 18.45 12.24
CA LEU A 149 -2.13 17.19 12.99
C LEU A 149 -2.84 17.39 14.34
N PRO A 150 -3.54 16.37 14.85
CA PRO A 150 -4.12 16.43 16.20
C PRO A 150 -3.03 16.71 17.25
N LYS A 151 -3.32 17.60 18.19
CA LYS A 151 -2.40 17.93 19.30
C LYS A 151 -2.26 16.79 20.31
N ASP A 152 -3.37 16.07 20.54
CA ASP A 152 -3.46 14.93 21.46
C ASP A 152 -4.22 13.79 20.74
N PRO A 153 -3.53 13.05 19.83
CA PRO A 153 -4.16 12.00 19.04
C PRO A 153 -4.46 10.76 19.90
N ASN A 154 -5.62 10.13 19.67
CA ASN A 154 -5.81 8.75 20.12
C ASN A 154 -4.88 7.83 19.29
N PRO A 155 -3.93 7.10 19.89
CA PRO A 155 -2.92 6.36 19.14
C PRO A 155 -3.50 5.36 18.14
N ALA A 156 -3.07 5.45 16.88
CA ALA A 156 -3.59 4.64 15.78
C ALA A 156 -2.49 3.85 15.07
N TRP A 157 -2.83 2.72 14.45
CA TRP A 157 -1.85 1.88 13.74
C TRP A 157 -1.14 2.60 12.59
N LEU A 158 -1.87 3.47 11.87
CA LEU A 158 -1.39 4.24 10.72
C LEU A 158 -1.16 5.73 11.03
N GLY A 159 -1.38 6.14 12.28
CA GLY A 159 -1.38 7.54 12.67
C GLY A 159 -2.39 8.41 11.90
N TYR A 160 -2.18 9.72 11.97
CA TYR A 160 -2.92 10.76 11.29
C TYR A 160 -2.00 11.43 10.27
N SER A 161 -2.45 11.62 9.03
CA SER A 161 -1.62 12.17 7.95
C SER A 161 -2.18 13.48 7.41
N ILE A 162 -1.31 14.47 7.28
CA ILE A 162 -1.60 15.74 6.59
C ILE A 162 -0.62 15.90 5.42
N GLY A 163 -1.10 16.49 4.33
CA GLY A 163 -0.34 16.71 3.12
C GLY A 163 -0.32 18.18 2.74
N ARG A 164 0.85 18.67 2.32
CA ARG A 164 1.03 20.01 1.75
C ARG A 164 1.78 19.93 0.43
N TRP A 165 1.35 20.71 -0.56
CA TRP A 165 2.02 20.78 -1.84
C TRP A 165 3.19 21.77 -1.80
N GLU A 166 4.38 21.30 -2.13
CA GLU A 166 5.55 22.11 -2.46
C GLU A 166 5.78 22.00 -3.97
N SER A 167 5.31 22.98 -4.72
CA SER A 167 5.25 22.90 -6.20
C SER A 167 4.46 21.65 -6.65
N ASP A 168 5.16 20.69 -7.27
CA ASP A 168 4.63 19.41 -7.77
C ASP A 168 4.89 18.24 -6.79
N THR A 169 5.41 18.51 -5.59
CA THR A 169 5.69 17.50 -4.56
C THR A 169 4.64 17.55 -3.46
N LEU A 170 3.97 16.44 -3.18
CA LEU A 170 3.11 16.30 -2.02
C LEU A 170 3.94 15.83 -0.82
N VAL A 171 4.22 16.75 0.11
CA VAL A 171 4.91 16.45 1.36
C VAL A 171 3.88 15.99 2.39
N VAL A 172 4.05 14.77 2.91
CA VAL A 172 3.06 14.15 3.80
C VAL A 172 3.68 13.88 5.16
N THR A 173 3.18 14.58 6.19
CA THR A 173 3.59 14.31 7.55
C THR A 173 2.57 13.45 8.29
N THR A 174 3.05 12.41 8.96
CA THR A 174 2.23 11.50 9.77
C THR A 174 2.77 11.39 11.19
N ALA A 175 1.86 11.40 12.17
CA ALA A 175 2.15 11.23 13.60
C ALA A 175 0.94 10.61 14.33
N GLY A 176 1.04 10.39 15.64
CA GLY A 176 -0.05 9.81 16.45
C GLY A 176 -0.18 8.30 16.28
N PHE A 177 0.95 7.63 16.09
CA PHE A 177 1.01 6.17 15.99
C PHE A 177 0.81 5.52 17.36
N ASN A 178 0.35 4.28 17.37
CA ASN A 178 0.54 3.40 18.53
C ASN A 178 1.92 2.70 18.48
N ASP A 179 2.31 2.07 19.57
CA ASP A 179 3.57 1.34 19.73
C ASP A 179 3.52 -0.13 19.25
N ARG A 180 2.39 -0.56 18.67
CA ARG A 180 2.12 -1.97 18.32
C ARG A 180 2.53 -2.32 16.89
N GLY A 181 2.68 -1.32 16.02
CA GLY A 181 3.07 -1.50 14.63
C GLY A 181 4.55 -1.85 14.45
N TRP A 182 4.88 -2.45 13.31
CA TRP A 182 6.25 -2.64 12.85
C TRP A 182 6.48 -1.77 11.61
N LEU A 183 7.67 -1.17 11.48
CA LEU A 183 8.00 -0.27 10.37
C LEU A 183 8.19 -1.01 9.04
N ASP A 184 8.57 -2.29 9.10
CA ASP A 184 8.79 -3.15 7.95
C ASP A 184 8.64 -4.64 8.29
N SER A 185 8.84 -5.51 7.29
CA SER A 185 8.77 -6.96 7.50
C SER A 185 10.02 -7.56 8.13
N ALA A 186 11.14 -6.82 8.15
CA ALA A 186 12.35 -7.21 8.86
C ALA A 186 12.16 -7.15 10.38
N GLY A 187 11.28 -6.30 10.89
CA GLY A 187 10.85 -6.27 12.29
C GLY A 187 11.28 -5.04 13.08
N HIS A 188 11.61 -3.94 12.39
CA HIS A 188 12.00 -2.69 13.05
C HIS A 188 10.85 -2.13 13.90
N PRO A 189 11.13 -1.72 15.15
CA PRO A 189 10.11 -1.21 16.06
C PRO A 189 9.72 0.22 15.75
N GLN A 190 8.57 0.64 16.27
CA GLN A 190 8.16 2.04 16.35
C GLN A 190 7.68 2.39 17.75
N THR A 191 7.49 3.68 18.00
CA THR A 191 6.93 4.21 19.26
C THR A 191 5.80 5.19 18.95
N GLU A 192 5.05 5.59 19.98
CA GLU A 192 4.02 6.63 19.83
C GLU A 192 4.59 8.01 19.48
N SER A 193 5.88 8.22 19.75
CA SER A 193 6.62 9.43 19.36
C SER A 193 7.04 9.44 17.89
N LEU A 194 6.78 8.38 17.12
CA LEU A 194 7.12 8.31 15.71
C LEU A 194 6.47 9.47 14.94
N ARG A 195 7.28 10.13 14.12
CA ARG A 195 6.85 11.11 13.13
C ARG A 195 7.58 10.83 11.82
N ILE A 196 6.83 10.78 10.73
CA ILE A 196 7.35 10.53 9.37
C ILE A 196 6.96 11.72 8.49
N THR A 197 7.85 12.18 7.61
CA THR A 197 7.58 13.22 6.60
C THR A 197 8.15 12.81 5.25
#